data_AF-A0A6I5CUL6-F1
#
_entry.id   AF-A0A6I5CUL6-F1
#
_cell.length_a   1.000
_cell.length_b   1.000
_cell.length_c   1.000
_cell.angle_alpha   90.00
_cell.angle_beta   90.00
_cell.angle_gamma   90.00
#
_symmetry.space_group_name_H-M   'P 1'
#
loop_
_entity.id
_entity.type
_entity.pdbx_description
1 polymer ?
#
loop_
_entity_poly.entity_id
_entity_poly.type
_entity_poly.pdbx_seq_one_letter_code
_entity_poly.pdbx_strand_id
1 'polypeptide(L)'
;MERLPNLHTVRRDWPDLAAPGDFLPDDQPVPVDQWPPLNLRWYEIRPQVLHFDEHNGALTESLLEAVGAPAPVALVSYRQEPGARRGRWIWRCEVHVVTGETVAADGFNFDCPTIGRSSTTRDGARESAVDHITRQHPDAAVPYLGRRQSALRRWS
;
A
#
# COMPACT_ATOMS: atom_id res chain seq x y z
N MET A 1 25.86 5.54 3.96
CA MET A 1 24.65 6.28 3.55
C MET A 1 24.26 5.75 2.18
N GLU A 2 23.31 4.82 2.13
CA GLU A 2 22.83 4.28 0.87
C GLU A 2 21.97 5.32 0.17
N ARG A 3 22.31 5.60 -1.10
CA ARG A 3 21.59 6.53 -1.97
C ARG A 3 20.18 5.98 -2.22
N LEU A 4 19.19 6.87 -2.16
CA LEU A 4 17.82 6.59 -2.63
C LEU A 4 17.88 6.04 -4.07
N PRO A 5 17.05 5.04 -4.43
CA PRO A 5 17.07 4.45 -5.76
C PRO A 5 16.74 5.52 -6.82
N ASN A 6 17.60 5.62 -7.83
CA ASN A 6 17.39 6.49 -9.00
C ASN A 6 16.34 5.89 -9.94
N LEU A 7 15.65 6.76 -10.67
CA LEU A 7 14.78 6.46 -11.81
C LEU A 7 15.41 5.49 -12.79
N HIS A 8 14.88 4.27 -12.82
CA HIS A 8 15.21 3.29 -13.86
C HIS A 8 13.97 3.02 -14.71
N THR A 9 13.57 4.02 -15.50
CA THR A 9 12.65 3.89 -16.65
C THR A 9 11.18 3.67 -16.26
N VAL A 10 10.30 4.56 -16.75
CA VAL A 10 8.85 4.28 -16.82
C VAL A 10 8.71 2.95 -17.57
N ARG A 11 8.08 1.92 -16.98
CA ARG A 11 7.90 0.66 -17.70
C ARG A 11 7.18 0.99 -19.02
N ARG A 12 7.67 0.45 -20.14
CA ARG A 12 7.24 0.80 -21.51
C ARG A 12 5.74 0.62 -21.77
N ASP A 13 5.03 -0.06 -20.89
CA ASP A 13 3.59 -0.34 -20.89
C ASP A 13 2.76 0.72 -20.15
N TRP A 14 3.38 1.74 -19.55
CA TRP A 14 2.64 2.87 -18.99
C TRP A 14 2.35 3.91 -20.06
N PRO A 15 1.09 4.35 -20.22
CA PRO A 15 0.78 5.43 -21.13
C PRO A 15 1.55 6.67 -20.72
N ASP A 16 2.03 7.41 -21.71
CA ASP A 16 2.63 8.73 -21.48
C ASP A 16 1.70 9.56 -20.60
N LEU A 17 2.26 10.25 -19.62
CA LEU A 17 1.52 11.13 -18.73
C LEU A 17 0.67 12.10 -19.56
N ALA A 18 -0.65 12.11 -19.35
CA ALA A 18 -1.51 13.12 -19.95
C ALA A 18 -1.00 14.53 -19.60
N ALA A 19 -1.08 15.45 -20.56
CA ALA A 19 -0.55 16.79 -20.35
C ALA A 19 -1.36 17.48 -19.23
N PRO A 20 -0.74 18.37 -18.41
CA PRO A 20 -1.43 19.10 -17.34
C PRO A 20 -2.76 19.79 -17.73
N GLY A 21 -2.99 20.08 -19.01
CA GLY A 21 -4.21 20.70 -19.53
C GLY A 21 -5.31 19.72 -19.98
N ASP A 22 -5.03 18.43 -20.01
CA ASP A 22 -5.96 17.40 -20.50
C ASP A 22 -6.84 16.80 -19.38
N PHE A 23 -6.64 17.25 -18.14
CA PHE A 23 -7.35 16.75 -16.96
C PHE A 23 -8.67 17.52 -16.75
N LEU A 24 -9.74 16.78 -16.45
CA LEU A 24 -10.93 17.38 -15.83
C LEU A 24 -10.54 17.96 -14.46
N PRO A 25 -11.22 19.01 -13.94
CA PRO A 25 -10.85 19.64 -12.67
C PRO A 25 -10.72 18.67 -11.49
N ASP A 26 -11.58 17.65 -11.43
CA ASP A 26 -11.58 16.63 -10.36
C ASP A 26 -10.48 15.56 -10.54
N ASP A 27 -9.81 15.55 -11.70
CA ASP A 27 -8.74 14.60 -12.06
C ASP A 27 -7.33 15.20 -11.93
N GLN A 28 -7.23 16.47 -11.52
CA GLN A 28 -5.92 17.12 -11.33
C GLN A 28 -5.19 16.52 -10.13
N PRO A 29 -3.84 16.45 -10.16
CA PRO A 29 -3.07 16.07 -8.99
C PRO A 29 -3.37 17.03 -7.84
N VAL A 30 -3.70 16.49 -6.66
CA VAL A 30 -3.97 17.31 -5.47
C VAL A 30 -2.63 17.81 -4.91
N PRO A 31 -2.42 19.13 -4.76
CA PRO A 31 -1.23 19.68 -4.12
C PRO A 31 -1.06 19.16 -2.68
N VAL A 32 0.20 19.02 -2.22
CA VAL A 32 0.53 18.40 -0.93
C VAL A 32 -0.09 19.16 0.25
N ASP A 33 -0.15 20.47 0.17
CA ASP A 33 -0.78 21.37 1.14
C ASP A 33 -2.30 21.20 1.24
N GLN A 34 -2.91 20.52 0.25
CA GLN A 34 -4.34 20.25 0.18
C GLN A 34 -4.67 18.77 0.48
N TRP A 35 -3.67 17.97 0.85
CA TRP A 35 -3.93 16.57 1.18
C TRP A 35 -4.77 16.46 2.45
N PRO A 36 -5.80 15.60 2.45
CA PRO A 36 -6.55 15.35 3.65
C PRO A 36 -5.64 14.74 4.72
N PRO A 37 -5.89 15.00 6.01
CA PRO A 37 -5.14 14.35 7.07
C PRO A 37 -5.22 12.82 6.95
N LEU A 38 -4.07 12.16 7.09
CA LEU A 38 -4.00 10.71 7.11
C LEU A 38 -4.62 10.18 8.40
N ASN A 39 -5.89 9.78 8.34
CA ASN A 39 -6.63 9.21 9.47
C ASN A 39 -6.60 7.69 9.36
N LEU A 40 -5.80 7.05 10.22
CA LEU A 40 -5.63 5.59 10.22
C LEU A 40 -6.57 4.91 11.21
N ARG A 41 -7.13 3.76 10.82
CA ARG A 41 -8.02 2.93 11.65
C ARG A 41 -7.69 1.46 11.50
N TRP A 42 -7.64 0.77 12.63
CA TRP A 42 -7.46 -0.67 12.65
C TRP A 42 -8.80 -1.38 12.73
N TYR A 43 -8.93 -2.44 11.95
CA TYR A 43 -10.03 -3.38 12.03
C TYR A 43 -9.48 -4.77 12.33
N GLU A 44 -10.01 -5.35 13.40
CA GLU A 44 -9.80 -6.77 13.69
C GLU A 44 -10.79 -7.56 12.83
N ILE A 45 -10.29 -8.58 12.14
CA ILE A 45 -11.10 -9.47 11.31
C ILE A 45 -11.04 -10.89 11.89
N ARG A 46 -11.96 -11.74 11.46
CA ARG A 46 -11.83 -13.17 11.73
C ARG A 46 -10.53 -13.66 11.07
N PRO A 47 -9.62 -14.36 11.80
CA PRO A 47 -8.41 -14.91 11.23
C PRO A 47 -8.72 -15.76 10.01
N GLN A 48 -8.09 -15.45 8.88
CA GLN A 48 -8.29 -16.18 7.63
C GLN A 48 -7.03 -16.13 6.76
N VAL A 49 -6.85 -17.15 5.92
CA VAL A 49 -5.83 -17.15 4.87
C VAL A 49 -6.41 -16.43 3.67
N LEU A 50 -5.78 -15.34 3.25
CA LEU A 50 -6.16 -14.63 2.04
C LEU A 50 -5.61 -15.36 0.81
N HIS A 51 -6.20 -15.11 -0.36
CA HIS A 51 -5.87 -15.86 -1.59
C HIS A 51 -4.36 -15.87 -1.91
N PHE A 52 -3.66 -14.73 -1.75
CA PHE A 52 -2.22 -14.64 -1.96
C PHE A 52 -1.35 -15.32 -0.88
N ASP A 53 -1.94 -15.73 0.24
CA ASP A 53 -1.27 -16.45 1.33
C ASP A 53 -1.50 -17.96 1.32
N GLU A 54 -2.30 -18.47 0.39
CA GLU A 54 -2.60 -19.90 0.30
C GLU A 54 -1.34 -20.77 0.28
N HIS A 55 -0.28 -20.30 -0.40
CA HIS A 55 0.99 -21.01 -0.49
C HIS A 55 1.87 -20.91 0.77
N ASN A 56 1.73 -19.85 1.57
CA ASN A 56 2.62 -19.58 2.70
C ASN A 56 1.93 -19.80 4.06
N GLY A 57 0.62 -19.99 4.08
CA GLY A 57 -0.22 -20.29 5.24
C GLY A 57 -0.32 -19.14 6.25
N ALA A 58 -0.05 -17.90 5.86
CA ALA A 58 -0.19 -16.76 6.76
C ALA A 58 -1.67 -16.46 7.04
N LEU A 59 -2.00 -16.30 8.31
CA LEU A 59 -3.34 -15.96 8.78
C LEU A 59 -3.42 -14.46 9.02
N THR A 60 -4.21 -13.75 8.22
CA THR A 60 -4.49 -12.33 8.41
C THR A 60 -5.55 -12.15 9.49
N GLU A 61 -5.25 -11.32 10.48
CA GLU A 61 -6.14 -11.07 11.63
C GLU A 61 -6.55 -9.62 11.77
N SER A 62 -5.78 -8.69 11.21
CA SER A 62 -6.14 -7.28 11.23
C SER A 62 -5.66 -6.55 10.00
N LEU A 63 -6.39 -5.49 9.70
CA LEU A 63 -6.14 -4.62 8.56
C LEU A 63 -6.14 -3.16 9.01
N LEU A 64 -5.29 -2.37 8.36
CA LEU A 64 -5.19 -0.94 8.55
C LEU A 64 -5.88 -0.26 7.39
N GLU A 65 -6.85 0.59 7.69
CA GLU A 65 -7.47 1.48 6.71
C GLU A 65 -6.96 2.91 6.89
N ALA A 66 -6.84 3.63 5.79
CA ALA A 66 -6.78 5.08 5.79
C ALA A 66 -8.15 5.61 5.35
N VAL A 67 -8.76 6.52 6.11
CA VAL A 67 -10.06 7.11 5.75
C VAL A 67 -9.94 7.79 4.38
N GLY A 68 -10.80 7.39 3.44
CA GLY A 68 -10.78 7.87 2.05
C GLY A 68 -10.03 6.95 1.07
N ALA A 69 -9.27 5.97 1.57
CA ALA A 69 -8.67 4.95 0.73
C ALA A 69 -9.73 3.93 0.24
N PRO A 70 -9.62 3.41 -1.00
CA PRO A 70 -10.58 2.46 -1.56
C PRO A 70 -10.44 1.02 -1.02
N ALA A 71 -9.35 0.75 -0.30
CA ALA A 71 -9.01 -0.57 0.23
C ALA A 71 -8.10 -0.41 1.46
N PRO A 72 -7.90 -1.48 2.26
CA PRO A 72 -6.89 -1.47 3.32
C PRO A 72 -5.52 -1.06 2.79
N VAL A 73 -4.78 -0.30 3.58
CA VAL A 73 -3.44 0.21 3.27
C VAL A 73 -2.34 -0.65 3.88
N ALA A 74 -2.67 -1.49 4.86
CA ALA A 74 -1.77 -2.53 5.34
C ALA A 74 -2.54 -3.72 5.92
N LEU A 75 -1.88 -4.87 5.96
CA LEU A 75 -2.39 -6.09 6.59
C LEU A 75 -1.38 -6.59 7.62
N VAL A 76 -1.89 -7.15 8.71
CA VAL A 76 -1.08 -7.83 9.73
C VAL A 76 -1.50 -9.29 9.78
N SER A 77 -0.50 -10.17 9.73
CA SER A 77 -0.71 -11.61 9.64
C SER A 77 0.25 -12.37 10.53
N TYR A 78 -0.19 -13.51 11.01
CA TYR A 78 0.65 -14.47 11.70
C TYR A 78 1.08 -15.55 10.72
N ARG A 79 2.38 -15.84 10.67
CA ARG A 79 2.93 -16.92 9.85
C ARG A 79 3.70 -17.90 10.71
N GLN A 80 3.26 -19.16 10.72
CA GLN A 80 4.02 -20.24 11.31
C GLN A 80 5.20 -20.61 10.39
N GLU A 81 6.42 -20.60 10.92
CA GLU A 81 7.59 -21.03 10.16
C GLU A 81 7.79 -22.54 10.29
N PRO A 82 8.04 -23.27 9.18
CA PRO A 82 8.34 -24.70 9.24
C PRO A 82 9.52 -24.98 10.18
N GLY A 83 9.31 -25.88 11.15
CA GLY A 83 10.34 -26.27 12.12
C GLY A 83 10.59 -25.28 13.27
N ALA A 84 9.94 -24.11 13.29
CA ALA A 84 10.06 -23.16 14.41
C ALA A 84 9.04 -23.48 15.51
N ARG A 85 9.44 -23.33 16.78
CA ARG A 85 8.54 -23.50 17.94
C ARG A 85 7.47 -22.41 18.04
N ARG A 86 7.71 -21.25 17.43
CA ARG A 86 6.80 -20.10 17.39
C ARG A 86 6.84 -19.52 15.99
N GLY A 87 5.70 -19.07 15.50
CA GLY A 87 5.60 -18.26 14.29
C GLY A 87 5.95 -16.81 14.57
N ARG A 88 5.76 -15.99 13.55
CA ARG A 88 6.07 -14.56 13.56
C ARG A 88 4.88 -13.75 13.11
N TRP A 89 4.79 -12.54 13.64
CA TRP A 89 3.90 -11.54 13.10
C TRP A 89 4.62 -10.83 11.95
N ILE A 90 3.88 -10.60 10.88
CA ILE A 90 4.33 -9.88 9.70
C ILE A 90 3.30 -8.81 9.39
N TRP A 91 3.74 -7.73 8.77
CA TRP A 91 2.83 -6.79 8.14
C TRP A 91 3.24 -6.55 6.69
N ARG A 92 2.26 -6.17 5.88
CA ARG A 92 2.43 -5.88 4.47
C ARG A 92 1.83 -4.54 4.16
N CYS A 93 2.55 -3.74 3.38
CA CYS A 93 1.98 -2.56 2.77
C CYS A 93 1.04 -3.01 1.64
N GLU A 94 -0.23 -2.61 1.72
CA GLU A 94 -1.24 -2.86 0.69
C GLU A 94 -1.67 -1.54 0.03
N VAL A 95 -0.80 -0.53 0.09
CA VAL A 95 -1.06 0.73 -0.60
C VAL A 95 -1.04 0.45 -2.10
N HIS A 96 -2.22 0.47 -2.71
CA HIS A 96 -2.41 0.13 -4.11
C HIS A 96 -2.14 1.31 -5.04
N VAL A 97 -1.60 1.03 -6.23
CA VAL A 97 -1.80 1.83 -7.45
C VAL A 97 -2.95 1.21 -8.20
N VAL A 98 -4.18 1.65 -7.92
CA VAL A 98 -5.29 1.23 -8.77
C VAL A 98 -5.10 1.94 -10.12
N THR A 99 -5.31 1.23 -11.23
CA THR A 99 -5.14 1.75 -12.59
C THR A 99 -6.52 1.83 -13.23
N GLY A 100 -6.84 2.94 -13.89
CA GLY A 100 -8.17 3.14 -14.51
C GLY A 100 -8.46 2.26 -15.72
N GLU A 101 -7.44 1.59 -16.29
CA GLU A 101 -7.59 0.77 -17.51
C GLU A 101 -7.22 -0.71 -17.35
N THR A 102 -6.83 -1.16 -16.15
CA THR A 102 -6.56 -2.57 -15.89
C THR A 102 -7.22 -3.03 -14.59
N VAL A 103 -8.55 -3.18 -14.66
CA VAL A 103 -9.27 -4.28 -13.97
C VAL A 103 -9.23 -5.54 -14.86
N ALA A 104 -8.29 -5.60 -15.82
CA ALA A 104 -8.13 -6.75 -16.69
C ALA A 104 -7.20 -7.78 -16.05
N ALA A 105 -7.85 -8.86 -15.59
CA ALA A 105 -7.35 -10.22 -15.42
C ALA A 105 -6.58 -10.60 -14.13
N ASP A 106 -5.41 -10.07 -13.76
CA ASP A 106 -4.52 -10.88 -12.88
C ASP A 106 -3.73 -10.20 -11.74
N GLY A 107 -4.05 -8.99 -11.28
CA GLY A 107 -3.36 -8.51 -10.05
C GLY A 107 -3.57 -7.08 -9.64
N PHE A 108 -3.70 -6.88 -8.32
CA PHE A 108 -3.58 -5.59 -7.68
C PHE A 108 -2.13 -5.10 -7.80
N ASN A 109 -1.89 -4.00 -8.53
CA ASN A 109 -0.56 -3.39 -8.59
C ASN A 109 -0.32 -2.62 -7.28
N PHE A 110 0.66 -3.05 -6.48
CA PHE A 110 1.03 -2.38 -5.24
C PHE A 110 1.97 -1.20 -5.52
N ASP A 111 1.69 -0.06 -4.90
CA ASP A 111 2.58 1.12 -4.86
C ASP A 111 3.83 0.82 -4.04
N CYS A 112 3.73 -0.12 -3.10
CA CYS A 112 4.81 -0.48 -2.21
C CYS A 112 4.85 -1.99 -1.97
N PRO A 113 5.89 -2.71 -2.44
CA PRO A 113 6.04 -4.13 -2.16
C PRO A 113 6.62 -4.39 -0.76
N THR A 114 6.62 -3.39 0.14
CA THR A 114 7.27 -3.51 1.44
C THR A 114 6.51 -4.48 2.33
N ILE A 115 7.24 -5.50 2.77
CA ILE A 115 6.79 -6.45 3.78
C ILE A 115 7.71 -6.26 4.98
N GLY A 116 7.17 -5.68 6.05
CA GLY A 116 7.91 -5.58 7.30
C GLY A 116 7.85 -6.89 8.07
N ARG A 117 9.03 -7.35 8.48
CA ARG A 117 9.17 -8.43 9.46
C ARG A 117 9.35 -7.77 10.81
N SER A 118 8.26 -7.61 11.54
CA SER A 118 8.28 -6.92 12.82
C SER A 118 7.88 -7.87 13.94
N SER A 119 8.79 -7.99 14.90
CA SER A 119 8.56 -8.47 16.26
C SER A 119 7.94 -9.87 16.44
N THR A 120 8.01 -10.36 17.67
CA THR A 120 7.32 -11.56 18.14
C THR A 120 5.84 -11.29 18.48
N THR A 121 5.34 -10.06 18.28
CA THR A 121 4.03 -9.60 18.77
C THR A 121 3.19 -8.95 17.68
N ARG A 122 1.87 -9.13 17.76
CA ARG A 122 0.91 -8.54 16.84
C ARG A 122 0.94 -7.01 16.86
N ASP A 123 1.01 -6.43 18.06
CA ASP A 123 0.96 -4.98 18.22
C ASP A 123 2.21 -4.29 17.69
N GLY A 124 3.40 -4.91 17.84
CA GLY A 124 4.61 -4.39 17.21
C GLY A 124 4.55 -4.40 15.69
N ALA A 125 3.82 -5.36 15.09
CA ALA A 125 3.54 -5.36 13.66
C ALA A 125 2.56 -4.27 13.23
N ARG A 126 1.55 -4.01 14.05
CA ARG A 126 0.62 -2.89 13.82
C ARG A 126 1.34 -1.55 13.89
N GLU A 127 2.14 -1.32 14.91
CA GLU A 127 2.92 -0.08 15.08
C GLU A 127 3.90 0.13 13.92
N SER A 128 4.61 -0.92 13.51
CA SER A 128 5.53 -0.86 12.37
C SER A 128 4.81 -0.55 11.05
N ALA A 129 3.62 -1.13 10.83
CA ALA A 129 2.79 -0.81 9.68
C ALA A 129 2.33 0.65 9.71
N VAL A 130 1.85 1.15 10.86
CA VAL A 130 1.42 2.56 11.01
C VAL A 130 2.57 3.52 10.74
N ASP A 131 3.76 3.24 11.29
CA ASP A 131 4.95 4.07 11.08
C ASP A 131 5.35 4.11 9.60
N HIS A 132 5.34 2.94 8.94
CA HIS A 132 5.61 2.86 7.49
C HIS A 132 4.60 3.67 6.68
N ILE A 133 3.30 3.44 6.88
CA ILE A 133 2.24 4.12 6.12
C ILE A 133 2.31 5.64 6.33
N THR A 134 2.49 6.09 7.57
CA THR A 134 2.56 7.52 7.89
C THR A 134 3.76 8.20 7.23
N ARG A 135 4.91 7.52 7.18
CA ARG A 135 6.15 8.10 6.61
C ARG A 135 6.23 7.99 5.10
N GLN A 136 5.82 6.85 4.54
CA GLN A 136 6.06 6.50 3.13
C GLN A 136 4.83 6.74 2.25
N HIS A 137 3.63 6.73 2.83
CA HIS A 137 2.36 6.91 2.11
C HIS A 137 1.47 7.99 2.74
N PRO A 138 1.97 9.22 2.95
CA PRO A 138 1.16 10.33 3.46
C PRO A 138 0.00 10.70 2.52
N ASP A 139 0.06 10.29 1.26
CA ASP A 139 -0.96 10.46 0.23
C ASP A 139 -2.06 9.39 0.27
N ALA A 140 -1.98 8.39 1.14
CA ALA A 140 -2.92 7.26 1.11
C ALA A 140 -4.39 7.66 1.33
N ALA A 141 -4.65 8.82 1.95
CA ALA A 141 -5.98 9.39 2.13
C ALA A 141 -6.44 10.29 0.97
N VAL A 142 -5.56 10.62 0.02
CA VAL A 142 -5.90 11.42 -1.16
C VAL A 142 -6.86 10.61 -2.04
N PRO A 143 -7.97 11.23 -2.54
CA PRO A 143 -8.87 10.56 -3.46
C PRO A 143 -8.13 9.92 -4.63
N TYR A 144 -8.59 8.73 -5.00
CA TYR A 144 -7.92 7.83 -5.93
C TYR A 144 -7.38 8.51 -7.21
N LEU A 145 -8.20 9.30 -7.89
CA LEU A 145 -7.83 9.94 -9.17
C LEU A 145 -6.69 10.95 -8.99
N GLY A 146 -6.75 11.81 -7.97
CA GLY A 146 -5.68 12.75 -7.64
C GLY A 146 -4.39 12.08 -7.13
N ARG A 147 -4.52 10.95 -6.42
CA ARG A 147 -3.38 10.17 -5.94
C ARG A 147 -2.63 9.49 -7.08
N ARG A 148 -3.35 8.85 -8.02
CA ARG A 148 -2.78 8.21 -9.22
C ARG A 148 -1.89 9.18 -10.00
N GLN A 149 -2.36 10.40 -10.24
CA GLN A 149 -1.58 11.41 -10.95
C GLN A 149 -0.34 11.87 -10.19
N SER A 150 -0.45 11.96 -8.85
CA SER A 150 0.68 12.34 -8.00
C SER A 150 1.78 11.28 -7.98
N ALA A 151 1.41 9.99 -7.90
CA ALA A 151 2.35 8.88 -7.99
C ALA A 151 3.08 8.90 -9.34
N LEU A 152 2.36 9.00 -10.46
CA LEU A 152 2.98 9.01 -11.79
C LEU A 152 4.02 10.15 -11.98
N ARG A 153 3.78 11.33 -11.38
CA ARG A 153 4.72 12.47 -11.45
C ARG A 153 5.90 12.39 -10.48
N ARG A 154 5.77 11.65 -9.37
CA ARG A 154 6.80 11.55 -8.31
C ARG A 154 7.77 10.39 -8.49
N TRP A 155 7.35 9.32 -9.16
CA TRP A 155 8.19 8.16 -9.45
C TRP A 155 9.15 8.43 -10.63
N SER A 156 9.84 9.58 -10.57
CA SER A 156 10.92 10.00 -11.46
C SER A 156 12.30 9.76 -10.83
#